data_AF-A0A5A5RRU5-F1
#
_entry.id   AF-A0A5A5RRU5-F1
#
_cell.length_a   1.000
_cell.length_b   1.000
_cell.length_c   1.000
_cell.angle_alpha   90.00
_cell.angle_beta   90.00
_cell.angle_gamma   90.00
#
_symmetry.space_group_name_H-M   'P 1'
#
loop_
_entity.id
_entity.type
_entity.pdbx_description
1 polymer ?
#
loop_
_entity_poly.entity_id
_entity_poly.type
_entity_poly.pdbx_seq_one_letter_code
_entity_poly.pdbx_strand_id
1 'polypeptide(L)' 'MKSEFPYIEFRQSPLGRQPYLKNSNLALWEVMQIAQSYALDEQKTAAHFHRPCEWVRSALLYAEAYQSEVEKAIA' A
#
# COMPACT_ATOMS: atom_id res chain seq x y z
N MET A 1 -2.07 -17.56 12.07
CA MET A 1 -2.25 -17.22 10.63
C MET A 1 -1.42 -15.98 10.34
N LYS A 2 -0.35 -16.12 9.55
CA LYS A 2 0.36 -14.94 9.01
C LYS A 2 -0.53 -14.39 7.90
N SER A 3 -1.07 -13.19 8.07
CA SER A 3 -1.78 -12.50 6.98
C SER A 3 -0.86 -12.43 5.76
N GLU A 4 -1.41 -12.71 4.59
CA GLU A 4 -0.71 -12.65 3.29
C GLU A 4 -0.11 -11.26 3.03
N PHE A 5 -0.67 -10.24 3.67
CA PHE A 5 -0.19 -8.84 3.66
C PHE A 5 0.11 -8.39 5.10
N PRO A 6 1.29 -8.71 5.66
CA PRO A 6 1.59 -8.50 7.07
C PRO A 6 1.60 -7.02 7.47
N TYR A 7 1.84 -6.12 6.51
CA TYR A 7 1.90 -4.67 6.69
C TYR A 7 0.63 -3.92 6.29
N ILE A 8 -0.45 -4.60 5.91
CA ILE A 8 -1.72 -3.94 5.61
C ILE A 8 -2.62 -3.98 6.84
N GLU A 9 -3.25 -2.85 7.13
CA GLU A 9 -4.32 -2.70 8.10
C GLU A 9 -5.48 -1.94 7.48
N PHE A 10 -6.70 -2.18 7.94
CA PHE A 10 -7.87 -1.50 7.39
C PHE A 10 -8.37 -0.47 8.38
N ARG A 11 -8.58 0.75 7.90
CA ARG A 11 -9.15 1.83 8.70
C ARG A 11 -10.49 2.26 8.12
N GLN A 12 -11.43 2.60 8.99
CA GLN A 12 -12.66 3.26 8.56
C GLN A 12 -12.36 4.73 8.28
N SER A 13 -12.79 5.20 7.12
CA SER A 13 -12.74 6.60 6.71
C SER A 13 -14.14 7.04 6.26
N PRO A 14 -14.40 8.35 6.09
CA PRO A 14 -15.64 8.83 5.49
C PRO A 14 -15.90 8.27 4.08
N LEU A 15 -14.86 7.82 3.37
CA LEU A 15 -14.91 7.19 2.06
C LEU A 15 -15.11 5.66 2.13
N GLY A 16 -15.29 5.11 3.33
CA GLY A 16 -15.43 3.68 3.59
C GLY A 16 -14.15 3.04 4.15
N ARG A 17 -14.13 1.70 4.14
CA ARG A 17 -13.00 0.89 4.64
C ARG A 17 -11.86 0.94 3.63
N GLN A 18 -10.74 1.54 4.01
CA GLN A 18 -9.58 1.68 3.15
C GLN A 18 -8.37 0.92 3.71
N PRO A 19 -7.51 0.34 2.85
CA PRO A 19 -6.25 -0.26 3.27
C PRO A 19 -5.19 0.83 3.54
N TYR A 20 -4.56 0.74 4.69
CA TYR A 20 -3.44 1.56 5.15
C TYR A 20 -2.25 0.67 5.43
N LEU A 21 -1.06 1.25 5.34
CA LEU A 21 0.15 0.53 5.72
C LEU A 21 0.41 0.72 7.22
N LYS A 22 0.66 -0.40 7.90
CA LYS A 22 0.96 -0.46 9.34
C LYS A 22 2.09 0.48 9.72
N ASN A 23 2.00 1.00 10.94
CA ASN A 23 2.96 1.94 11.53
C ASN A 23 3.12 3.23 10.70
N SER A 24 2.10 3.58 9.90
CA SER A 24 2.04 4.81 9.12
C SER A 24 0.61 5.35 9.07
N ASN A 25 0.46 6.58 8.60
CA ASN A 25 -0.85 7.14 8.21
C ASN A 25 -1.06 7.11 6.70
N LEU A 26 -0.23 6.37 5.97
CA LEU A 26 -0.28 6.29 4.51
C LEU A 26 -1.33 5.25 4.11
N ALA A 27 -2.30 5.71 3.33
CA ALA A 27 -3.19 4.83 2.61
C ALA A 27 -2.41 4.08 1.52
N LEU A 28 -2.90 2.90 1.14
CA LEU A 28 -2.26 2.09 0.11
C LEU A 28 -2.10 2.85 -1.21
N TRP A 29 -3.11 3.63 -1.61
CA TRP A 29 -3.07 4.40 -2.86
C TRP A 29 -1.95 5.45 -2.87
N GLU A 30 -1.62 6.07 -1.72
CA GLU A 30 -0.52 7.03 -1.61
C GLU A 30 0.82 6.35 -1.89
N VAL A 31 1.03 5.16 -1.30
CA VAL A 31 2.22 4.35 -1.54
C VAL A 31 2.28 3.90 -3.00
N MET A 32 1.15 3.48 -3.58
CA MET A 32 1.07 3.06 -4.97
C MET A 32 1.34 4.18 -5.97
N GLN A 33 0.94 5.43 -5.68
CA GLN A 33 1.27 6.57 -6.53
C GLN A 33 2.78 6.83 -6.57
N ILE A 34 3.44 6.79 -5.41
CA ILE A 34 4.91 6.94 -5.35
C ILE A 34 5.60 5.75 -6.02
N ALA A 35 5.13 4.52 -5.77
CA ALA A 35 5.67 3.34 -6.42
C ALA A 35 5.59 3.43 -7.95
N GLN A 36 4.46 3.87 -8.50
CA GLN A 36 4.29 4.08 -9.94
C GLN A 36 5.28 5.13 -10.49
N SER A 37 5.55 6.20 -9.74
CA SER A 37 6.56 7.20 -10.12
C SER A 37 7.98 6.63 -10.24
N TYR A 38 8.26 5.53 -9.51
CA TYR A 38 9.50 4.77 -9.57
C TYR A 38 9.41 3.50 -10.42
N ALA A 39 8.41 3.39 -11.31
CA ALA A 39 8.17 2.19 -12.14
C ALA A 39 8.04 0.90 -11.31
N LEU A 40 7.37 0.99 -10.15
CA LEU A 40 7.14 -0.08 -9.18
C LEU A 40 8.42 -0.67 -8.56
N ASP A 41 9.53 0.09 -8.58
CA ASP A 41 10.78 -0.30 -7.94
C ASP A 41 10.63 -0.30 -6.40
N GLU A 42 10.61 -1.51 -5.83
CA GLU A 42 10.49 -1.75 -4.38
C GLU A 42 11.56 -0.98 -3.59
N GLN A 43 12.81 -0.98 -4.07
CA GLN A 43 13.94 -0.41 -3.33
C GLN A 43 13.89 1.12 -3.32
N LYS A 44 13.61 1.74 -4.47
CA LYS A 44 13.49 3.20 -4.56
C LYS A 44 12.30 3.72 -3.76
N THR A 45 11.18 3.00 -3.82
CA THR A 45 9.98 3.35 -3.05
C THR A 45 10.23 3.19 -1.55
N ALA A 46 10.90 2.12 -1.13
CA ALA A 46 11.26 1.90 0.27
C ALA A 46 12.21 2.98 0.79
N ALA A 47 13.21 3.36 -0.01
CA ALA A 47 14.11 4.47 0.28
C ALA A 47 13.36 5.80 0.41
N HIS A 48 12.40 6.09 -0.49
CA HIS A 48 11.58 7.30 -0.43
C HIS A 48 10.84 7.43 0.91
N PHE A 49 10.19 6.35 1.35
CA PHE A 49 9.43 6.34 2.60
C PHE A 49 10.27 6.09 3.86
N HIS A 50 11.58 5.84 3.71
CA HIS A 50 12.46 5.40 4.79
C HIS A 50 11.92 4.16 5.51
N ARG A 51 11.42 3.18 4.74
CA ARG A 51 10.82 1.94 5.24
C ARG A 51 11.57 0.71 4.71
N PRO A 52 11.39 -0.47 5.34
CA PRO A 52 11.90 -1.73 4.80
C PRO A 52 11.22 -2.10 3.47
N CYS A 53 11.95 -2.78 2.57
CA CYS A 53 11.38 -3.24 1.29
C CYS A 53 10.15 -4.13 1.47
N GLU A 54 10.11 -4.97 2.50
CA GLU A 54 8.96 -5.83 2.83
C GLU A 54 7.65 -5.07 3.11
N TRP A 55 7.77 -3.82 3.60
CA TRP A 55 6.65 -2.93 3.84
C TRP A 55 6.04 -2.48 2.51
N VAL A 56 6.90 -2.08 1.56
CA VAL A 56 6.49 -1.69 0.20
C VAL A 56 6.00 -2.91 -0.59
N ARG A 57 6.70 -4.04 -0.50
CA ARG A 57 6.29 -5.30 -1.15
C ARG A 57 4.89 -5.71 -0.73
N SER A 58 4.51 -5.55 0.53
CA SER A 58 3.14 -5.83 0.98
C SER A 58 2.11 -4.91 0.32
N ALA A 59 2.46 -3.64 0.09
CA ALA A 59 1.61 -2.71 -0.66
C ALA A 59 1.43 -3.17 -2.11
N LEU A 60 2.53 -3.49 -2.80
CA LEU A 60 2.52 -3.93 -4.19
C LEU A 60 1.71 -5.23 -4.36
N LEU A 61 1.96 -6.23 -3.52
CA LEU A 61 1.24 -7.51 -3.56
C LEU A 61 -0.26 -7.33 -3.30
N TYR A 62 -0.63 -6.47 -2.36
CA TYR A 62 -2.06 -6.19 -2.11
C TYR A 62 -2.69 -5.49 -3.32
N ALA A 63 -2.02 -4.49 -3.88
CA ALA A 63 -2.53 -3.75 -5.03
C ALA A 63 -2.66 -4.63 -6.29
N GLU A 64 -1.76 -5.59 -6.48
CA GLU A 64 -1.85 -6.59 -7.55
C GLU A 64 -3.03 -7.55 -7.33
N ALA A 65 -3.19 -8.06 -6.10
CA ALA A 65 -4.27 -9.01 -5.77
C ALA A 65 -5.68 -8.36 -5.76
N TYR A 66 -5.77 -7.06 -5.44
CA TYR A 66 -7.03 -6.34 -5.25
C TYR A 66 -7.10 -5.03 -6.04
N GLN A 67 -6.58 -5.02 -7.27
CA GLN A 67 -6.50 -3.83 -8.11
C GLN A 67 -7.86 -3.11 -8.26
N SER A 68 -8.95 -3.87 -8.40
CA SER A 68 -10.31 -3.33 -8.52
C SER A 68 -10.85 -2.65 -7.25
N GLU A 69 -10.35 -3.01 -6.06
CA GLU A 69 -10.69 -2.30 -4.81
C GLU A 69 -9.88 -1.02 -4.67
N VAL A 70 -8.63 -1.04 -5.10
CA VAL A 70 -7.74 0.13 -5.08
C VAL A 70 -8.25 1.20 -6.06
N GLU A 71 -8.65 0.82 -7.27
CA GLU A 71 -9.23 1.73 -8.26
C GLU A 71 -10.53 2.38 -7.77
N LYS A 72 -11.40 1.64 -7.07
CA LYS A 72 -12.62 2.20 -6.46
C LYS A 72 -12.36 3.17 -5.32
N ALA A 73 -11.21 3.05 -4.63
CA ALA A 73 -10.83 3.97 -3.55
C ALA A 73 -10.25 5.29 -4.08
N ILE A 74 -9.85 5.34 -5.35
CA ILE A 74 -9.27 6.53 -6.02
C ILE A 74 -10.33 7.30 -6.82
N ALA A 75 -11.47 6.67 -7.16
CA ALA A 75 -12.54 7.22 -8.01
C ALA A 75 -13.52 8.15 -7.28
#